data_AF-A0A7S2JDI8-F1
#
_entry.id   AF-A0A7S2JDI8-F1
#
_cell.length_a   1.000
_cell.length_b   1.000
_cell.length_c   1.000
_cell.angle_alpha   90.00
_cell.angle_beta   90.00
_cell.angle_gamma   90.00
#
_symmetry.space_group_name_H-M   'P 1'
#
loop_
_entity.id
_entity.type
_entity.pdbx_description
1 polymer ?
#
loop_
_entity_poly.entity_id
_entity_poly.type
_entity_poly.pdbx_seq_one_letter_code
_entity_poly.pdbx_strand_id
1 'polypeptide(L)'
;GLEQAKKEVVEFVDFLKNPAKYEQLGARVPKGGLLVGPPGTGKTLLAKAIAGEADCPFYSMSGSDFIEMFVGVGPSRVRDLFQQARASAPSIIFIDEIDAVGRKRGKGGFSGGGNDERENTLNQMLVEMDGFSS
;
A
#
# COMPACT_ATOMS: atom_id res chain seq x y z
N GLY A 1 -23.16 6.55 9.45
CA GLY A 1 -22.30 6.56 8.28
C GLY A 1 -20.84 6.66 8.68
N LEU A 2 -20.38 7.85 9.08
CA LEU A 2 -18.96 8.10 9.41
C LEU A 2 -18.42 7.37 10.65
N GLU A 3 -19.28 7.04 11.62
CA GLU A 3 -18.87 6.45 12.89
C GLU A 3 -18.19 5.08 12.74
N GLN A 4 -18.58 4.30 11.73
CA GLN A 4 -17.97 3.00 11.47
C GLN A 4 -16.54 3.14 10.91
N ALA A 5 -16.35 4.03 9.94
CA ALA A 5 -15.03 4.33 9.38
C ALA A 5 -14.08 4.91 10.44
N LYS A 6 -14.58 5.77 11.33
CA LYS A 6 -13.79 6.27 12.47
C LYS A 6 -13.36 5.14 13.40
N LYS A 7 -14.28 4.22 13.72
CA LYS A 7 -13.98 3.08 14.59
C LYS A 7 -12.92 2.17 13.98
N GLU A 8 -13.05 1.84 12.69
CA GLU A 8 -12.05 1.04 11.96
C GLU A 8 -10.67 1.70 11.96
N VAL A 9 -10.61 3.01 11.76
CA VAL A 9 -9.35 3.77 11.81
C VAL A 9 -8.72 3.75 13.20
N VAL A 10 -9.51 3.93 14.25
CA VAL A 10 -9.03 3.88 15.65
C VAL A 10 -8.52 2.48 16.01
N GLU A 11 -9.23 1.43 15.56
CA GLU A 11 -8.77 0.05 15.74
C GLU A 11 -7.44 -0.20 15.03
N PHE A 12 -7.23 0.37 13.84
CA PHE A 12 -5.98 0.26 13.10
C PHE A 12 -4.82 0.93 13.84
N VAL A 13 -5.06 2.10 14.45
CA VAL A 13 -4.09 2.80 15.29
C VAL A 13 -3.74 1.99 16.55
N ASP A 14 -4.74 1.47 17.28
CA ASP A 14 -4.49 0.66 18.49
C ASP A 14 -3.71 -0.61 18.15
N PHE A 15 -4.00 -1.21 17.00
CA PHE A 15 -3.27 -2.35 16.49
C PHE A 15 -1.78 -2.03 16.27
N LEU A 16 -1.48 -0.91 15.60
CA LEU A 16 -0.09 -0.50 15.33
C LEU A 16 0.69 -0.13 16.60
N LYS A 17 0.01 0.44 17.61
CA LYS A 17 0.62 0.76 18.91
C LYS A 17 0.86 -0.47 19.77
N ASN A 18 -0.06 -1.44 19.75
CA ASN A 18 -0.07 -2.58 20.66
C ASN A 18 -0.12 -3.94 19.94
N PRO A 19 0.77 -4.24 18.96
CA PRO A 19 0.67 -5.44 18.13
C PRO A 19 0.73 -6.74 18.94
N ALA A 20 1.57 -6.79 19.98
CA ALA A 20 1.73 -7.96 20.85
C ALA A 20 0.43 -8.41 21.53
N LYS A 21 -0.47 -7.48 21.87
CA LYS A 21 -1.77 -7.79 22.48
C LYS A 21 -2.65 -8.60 21.54
N TYR A 22 -2.63 -8.26 20.25
CA TYR A 22 -3.44 -8.92 19.22
C TYR A 22 -2.84 -10.26 18.80
N GLU A 23 -1.52 -10.36 18.74
CA GLU A 23 -0.82 -11.63 18.50
C GLU A 23 -1.12 -12.67 19.58
N GLN A 24 -1.12 -12.27 20.86
CA GLN A 24 -1.44 -13.15 21.98
C GLN A 24 -2.89 -13.66 21.95
N LEU A 25 -3.81 -12.88 21.39
CA LEU A 25 -5.21 -13.26 21.21
C LEU A 25 -5.44 -14.12 19.95
N GLY A 26 -4.39 -14.40 19.17
CA GLY A 26 -4.50 -15.12 17.90
C GLY A 26 -5.25 -14.33 16.83
N ALA A 27 -5.39 -13.01 17.00
CA ALA A 27 -6.08 -12.16 16.06
C ALA A 27 -5.25 -12.01 14.78
N ARG A 28 -5.89 -12.17 13.62
CA ARG A 28 -5.23 -11.86 12.34
C ARG A 28 -5.08 -10.35 12.21
N VAL A 29 -3.83 -9.92 12.15
CA VAL A 29 -3.45 -8.56 11.77
C VAL A 29 -4.10 -8.19 10.44
N PRO A 30 -4.81 -7.04 10.34
CA PRO A 30 -5.28 -6.55 9.06
C PRO A 30 -4.09 -6.32 8.14
N LYS A 31 -4.02 -7.04 7.01
CA LYS A 31 -2.88 -6.96 6.07
C LYS A 31 -2.82 -5.65 5.27
N GLY A 32 -3.88 -4.85 5.31
CA GLY A 32 -3.98 -3.58 4.60
C GLY A 32 -5.42 -3.07 4.55
N GLY A 33 -5.59 -1.84 4.09
CA GLY A 33 -6.88 -1.21 3.88
C GLY A 33 -6.89 -0.44 2.56
N LEU A 34 -8.04 -0.43 1.88
CA LEU A 34 -8.23 0.34 0.64
C LEU A 34 -9.12 1.55 0.92
N LEU A 35 -8.55 2.75 0.79
CA LEU A 35 -9.28 4.00 0.93
C LEU A 35 -9.91 4.39 -0.42
N VAL A 36 -11.23 4.30 -0.54
CA VAL A 36 -11.96 4.64 -1.78
C VAL A 36 -12.82 5.88 -1.56
N GLY A 37 -12.77 6.82 -2.51
CA GLY A 37 -13.65 7.99 -2.54
C GLY A 37 -13.21 9.02 -3.56
N PRO A 38 -14.01 10.07 -3.80
CA PRO A 38 -13.66 11.15 -4.73
C PRO A 38 -12.30 11.80 -4.43
N PRO A 39 -11.58 12.34 -5.43
CA PRO A 39 -10.36 13.11 -5.16
C PRO A 39 -10.65 14.30 -4.23
N GLY A 40 -9.67 14.70 -3.42
CA GLY A 40 -9.82 15.82 -2.49
C GLY A 40 -10.53 15.49 -1.15
N THR A 41 -10.94 14.25 -0.90
CA THR A 41 -11.56 13.85 0.39
C THR A 41 -10.56 13.58 1.52
N GLY A 42 -9.29 13.97 1.37
CA GLY A 42 -8.28 13.85 2.42
C GLY A 42 -7.79 12.43 2.70
N LYS A 43 -7.89 11.48 1.76
CA LYS A 43 -7.38 10.09 1.95
C LYS A 43 -5.90 10.05 2.36
N THR A 44 -5.06 10.79 1.65
CA THR A 44 -3.63 10.92 1.94
C THR A 44 -3.38 11.57 3.30
N LEU A 45 -4.21 12.55 3.69
CA LEU A 45 -4.13 13.17 5.02
C LEU A 45 -4.55 12.21 6.13
N LEU A 46 -5.59 11.41 5.90
CA LEU A 46 -6.05 10.39 6.84
C LEU A 46 -4.96 9.34 7.07
N ALA A 47 -4.33 8.83 6.00
CA ALA A 47 -3.25 7.86 6.12
C ALA A 47 -2.05 8.42 6.92
N LYS A 48 -1.66 9.68 6.66
CA LYS A 48 -0.61 10.36 7.43
C LYS A 48 -1.01 10.58 8.89
N ALA A 49 -2.26 10.94 9.15
CA ALA A 49 -2.76 11.11 10.52
C ALA A 49 -2.74 9.79 11.30
N ILE A 50 -3.08 8.67 10.66
CA ILE A 50 -3.01 7.34 11.28
C ILE A 50 -1.56 7.00 11.65
N ALA A 51 -0.60 7.24 10.76
CA ALA A 51 0.81 7.00 11.04
C ALA A 51 1.34 7.87 12.17
N GLY A 52 0.99 9.17 12.15
CA GLY A 52 1.37 10.12 13.19
C GLY A 52 0.74 9.78 14.54
N GLU A 53 -0.52 9.37 14.56
CA GLU A 53 -1.19 8.92 15.78
C GLU A 53 -0.58 7.63 16.31
N ALA A 54 -0.24 6.68 15.43
CA ALA A 54 0.40 5.41 15.77
C ALA A 54 1.91 5.53 16.10
N ASP A 55 2.51 6.70 15.90
CA ASP A 55 3.95 6.97 16.05
C ASP A 55 4.83 5.96 15.29
N CYS A 56 4.48 5.70 14.03
CA CYS A 56 5.20 4.75 13.18
C CYS A 56 5.70 5.37 11.86
N PRO A 57 6.78 4.85 11.27
CA PRO A 57 7.28 5.34 9.99
C PRO A 57 6.22 5.28 8.88
N PHE A 58 6.13 6.37 8.11
CA PHE A 58 5.21 6.51 6.99
C PHE A 58 5.98 6.55 5.67
N TYR A 59 5.85 5.50 4.88
CA TYR A 59 6.39 5.43 3.52
C TYR A 59 5.27 5.71 2.53
N SER A 60 5.48 6.63 1.58
CA SER A 60 4.50 6.93 0.54
C SER A 60 5.07 6.75 -0.85
N MET A 61 4.27 6.16 -1.74
CA MET A 61 4.59 6.02 -3.16
C MET A 61 3.35 6.30 -4.00
N SER A 62 3.51 6.88 -5.18
CA SER A 62 2.40 7.03 -6.13
C SER A 62 2.31 5.79 -7.02
N GLY A 63 1.10 5.38 -7.36
CA GLY A 63 0.83 4.36 -8.37
C GLY A 63 1.45 4.74 -9.72
N SER A 64 1.53 6.02 -10.04
CA SER A 64 2.23 6.49 -11.24
C SER A 64 3.73 6.18 -11.25
N ASP A 65 4.37 6.09 -10.08
CA ASP A 65 5.82 5.88 -9.97
C ASP A 65 6.26 4.48 -10.44
N PHE A 66 5.30 3.58 -10.64
CA PHE A 66 5.51 2.25 -11.21
C PHE A 66 5.50 2.25 -12.74
N ILE A 67 5.14 3.37 -13.38
CA ILE A 67 5.14 3.52 -14.84
C ILE A 67 6.44 4.19 -15.24
N GLU A 68 7.47 3.40 -15.51
CA GLU A 68 8.79 3.89 -15.88
C GLU A 68 9.24 3.38 -17.26
N MET A 69 10.10 4.16 -17.91
CA MET A 69 10.66 3.82 -19.23
C MET A 69 11.81 2.80 -19.16
N PHE A 70 12.37 2.58 -17.97
CA PHE A 70 13.49 1.68 -17.74
C PHE A 70 13.03 0.36 -17.12
N VAL A 71 13.26 -0.73 -17.84
CA VAL A 71 12.91 -2.09 -17.41
C VAL A 71 13.65 -2.45 -16.12
N GLY A 72 12.94 -3.04 -15.15
CA GLY A 72 13.45 -3.52 -13.87
C GLY A 72 13.55 -2.47 -12.76
N VAL A 73 13.38 -1.18 -13.06
CA VAL A 73 13.44 -0.12 -12.04
C VAL A 73 12.21 -0.16 -11.13
N GLY A 74 11.02 -0.44 -11.69
CA GLY A 74 9.78 -0.55 -10.94
C GLY A 74 9.82 -1.66 -9.88
N PRO A 75 10.08 -2.93 -10.26
CA PRO A 75 10.15 -4.04 -9.31
C PRO A 75 11.23 -3.86 -8.24
N SER A 76 12.39 -3.28 -8.58
CA SER A 76 13.45 -3.02 -7.59
C SER A 76 12.98 -2.04 -6.52
N ARG A 77 12.35 -0.93 -6.91
CA ARG A 77 11.81 0.05 -5.95
C ARG A 77 10.76 -0.57 -5.03
N VAL A 78 9.89 -1.43 -5.55
CA VAL A 78 8.91 -2.15 -4.74
C VAL A 78 9.61 -3.01 -3.68
N ARG A 79 10.63 -3.79 -4.07
CA ARG A 79 11.42 -4.58 -3.11
C ARG A 79 12.08 -3.72 -2.04
N ASP A 80 12.75 -2.65 -2.46
CA ASP A 80 13.47 -1.76 -1.54
C ASP A 80 12.52 -1.06 -0.56
N LEU A 81 11.35 -0.63 -1.04
CA LEU A 81 10.30 -0.02 -0.22
C LEU A 81 9.82 -0.99 0.88
N PHE A 82 9.48 -2.22 0.50
CA PHE A 82 9.01 -3.22 1.47
C PHE A 82 10.14 -3.68 2.41
N GLN A 83 11.38 -3.77 1.93
CA GLN A 83 12.53 -4.11 2.77
C GLN A 83 12.77 -3.03 3.85
N GLN A 84 12.71 -1.76 3.48
CA GLN A 84 12.86 -0.65 4.43
C GLN A 84 11.71 -0.64 5.45
N ALA A 85 10.47 -0.78 4.97
CA ALA A 85 9.29 -0.81 5.84
C ALA A 85 9.31 -1.98 6.84
N ARG A 86 9.78 -3.17 6.42
CA ARG A 86 9.97 -4.33 7.30
C ARG A 86 11.06 -4.09 8.35
N ALA A 87 12.17 -3.46 7.97
CA ALA A 87 13.26 -3.15 8.89
C ALA A 87 12.86 -2.14 9.97
N SER A 88 11.88 -1.29 9.69
CA SER A 88 11.34 -0.29 10.61
C SER A 88 9.96 -0.66 11.17
N ALA A 89 9.58 -1.95 11.18
CA ALA A 89 8.27 -2.38 11.64
C ALA A 89 8.08 -2.08 13.15
N PRO A 90 6.87 -1.65 13.60
CA PRO A 90 5.65 -1.42 12.81
C PRO A 90 5.76 -0.15 11.93
N SER A 91 5.27 -0.20 10.69
CA SER A 91 5.31 0.91 9.73
C SER A 91 4.10 0.90 8.79
N ILE A 92 3.82 2.03 8.13
CA ILE A 92 2.74 2.15 7.14
C ILE A 92 3.35 2.43 5.76
N ILE A 93 2.97 1.62 4.77
CA ILE A 93 3.18 1.90 3.35
C ILE A 93 1.86 2.42 2.76
N PHE A 94 1.86 3.66 2.28
CA PHE A 94 0.75 4.28 1.59
C PHE A 94 1.02 4.34 0.09
N ILE A 95 0.12 3.76 -0.69
CA ILE A 95 0.17 3.81 -2.15
C ILE A 95 -0.99 4.66 -2.64
N ASP A 96 -0.69 5.87 -3.12
CA ASP A 96 -1.69 6.73 -3.74
C ASP A 96 -1.95 6.30 -5.19
N GLU A 97 -3.11 6.64 -5.75
CA GLU A 97 -3.43 6.39 -7.17
C GLU A 97 -3.12 4.96 -7.67
N ILE A 98 -3.35 3.93 -6.83
CA ILE A 98 -3.11 2.52 -7.18
C ILE A 98 -3.92 2.08 -8.43
N ASP A 99 -5.00 2.76 -8.75
CA ASP A 99 -5.78 2.53 -9.96
C ASP A 99 -5.00 2.87 -11.24
N ALA A 100 -4.01 3.78 -11.17
CA ALA A 100 -3.10 4.06 -12.27
C ALA A 100 -2.35 2.80 -12.73
N VAL A 101 -1.92 1.96 -11.77
CA VAL A 101 -1.33 0.64 -12.08
C VAL A 101 -2.36 -0.45 -12.31
N GLY A 102 -3.55 -0.38 -11.74
CA GLY A 102 -4.60 -1.41 -11.87
C GLY A 102 -5.45 -1.38 -13.16
N ARG A 103 -5.35 -0.33 -13.98
CA ARG A 103 -6.17 -0.17 -15.21
C ARG A 103 -6.13 -1.41 -16.14
N LYS A 104 -7.28 -2.08 -16.26
CA LYS A 104 -7.51 -3.25 -17.13
C LYS A 104 -7.25 -2.91 -18.61
N ARG A 105 -6.63 -3.88 -19.30
CA ARG A 105 -6.45 -3.98 -20.76
C ARG A 105 -7.52 -3.21 -21.55
N GLY A 106 -7.14 -2.10 -22.17
CA GLY A 106 -7.92 -1.53 -23.26
C GLY A 106 -7.89 -2.50 -24.45
N LYS A 107 -9.03 -3.10 -24.80
CA LYS A 107 -9.26 -3.66 -26.13
C LYS A 107 -9.18 -2.51 -27.14
N GLY A 108 -8.00 -2.19 -27.64
CA GLY A 108 -7.80 -1.13 -28.62
C GLY A 108 -6.33 -1.04 -28.94
N GLY A 109 -5.95 -1.59 -30.09
CA GLY A 109 -4.56 -1.70 -30.48
C GLY A 109 -3.87 -0.35 -30.59
N PHE A 110 -2.62 -0.28 -30.11
CA PHE A 110 -1.48 0.35 -30.77
C PHE A 110 -0.20 -0.10 -30.03
N SER A 111 0.65 -0.81 -30.78
CA SER A 111 2.10 -1.01 -30.65
C SER A 111 2.85 -0.44 -29.43
N GLY A 112 3.58 -1.31 -28.71
CA GLY A 112 4.94 -0.99 -28.22
C GLY A 112 5.21 -1.06 -26.71
N GLY A 113 5.74 -2.20 -26.23
CA GLY A 113 6.78 -2.31 -25.18
C GLY A 113 6.53 -1.88 -23.72
N GLY A 114 5.61 -0.95 -23.43
CA GLY A 114 5.43 -0.40 -22.08
C GLY A 114 4.52 -1.22 -21.15
N ASN A 115 3.84 -2.23 -21.67
CA ASN A 115 2.87 -3.01 -20.89
C ASN A 115 3.55 -4.06 -19.98
N ASP A 116 4.67 -4.62 -20.42
CA ASP A 116 5.36 -5.72 -19.72
C ASP A 116 5.98 -5.25 -18.39
N GLU A 117 6.56 -4.06 -18.36
CA GLU A 117 7.20 -3.54 -17.15
C GLU A 117 6.19 -3.20 -16.05
N ARG A 118 5.04 -2.66 -16.45
CA ARG A 118 3.94 -2.39 -15.53
C ARG A 118 3.39 -3.69 -14.92
N GLU A 119 3.17 -4.72 -15.74
CA GLU A 119 2.70 -6.03 -15.25
C GLU A 119 3.73 -6.68 -14.32
N ASN A 120 5.03 -6.56 -14.63
CA ASN A 120 6.10 -7.08 -13.79
C ASN A 120 6.16 -6.38 -12.41
N THR A 121 6.02 -5.06 -12.39
CA THR A 121 6.01 -4.27 -11.15
C THR A 121 4.78 -4.58 -10.28
N LEU A 122 3.61 -4.72 -10.90
CA LEU A 122 2.38 -5.18 -10.22
C LEU A 122 2.55 -6.56 -9.60
N ASN A 123 3.10 -7.52 -10.35
CA ASN A 123 3.35 -8.86 -9.83
C ASN A 123 4.31 -8.83 -8.64
N GLN A 124 5.37 -8.00 -8.70
CA GLN A 124 6.27 -7.83 -7.56
C GLN A 124 5.54 -7.25 -6.35
N MET A 125 4.67 -6.26 -6.54
CA MET A 125 3.86 -5.71 -5.44
C MET A 125 2.95 -6.76 -4.82
N LEU A 126 2.29 -7.60 -5.64
CA LEU A 126 1.47 -8.71 -5.15
C LEU A 126 2.30 -9.72 -4.36
N VAL A 127 3.52 -10.06 -4.84
CA VAL A 127 4.44 -10.96 -4.12
C VAL A 127 4.85 -10.37 -2.78
N GLU A 128 5.15 -9.08 -2.70
CA GLU A 128 5.52 -8.45 -1.42
C GLU A 128 4.34 -8.36 -0.45
N MET A 129 3.11 -8.14 -0.96
CA MET A 129 1.87 -8.12 -0.18
C MET A 129 1.47 -9.52 0.31
N ASP A 130 1.64 -10.55 -0.51
CA ASP A 130 1.41 -11.95 -0.14
C ASP A 130 2.50 -12.46 0.82
N GLY A 131 3.74 -12.01 0.62
CA GLY A 131 4.93 -12.34 1.41
C GLY A 131 4.87 -11.93 2.89
N PHE A 132 3.82 -11.24 3.34
CA PHE A 132 3.45 -11.14 4.76
C PHE A 132 2.97 -12.49 5.37
N SER A 133 3.06 -13.59 4.63
CA SER A 133 2.87 -14.94 5.16
C SER A 133 4.21 -15.64 5.40
N SER A 134 4.90 -15.26 6.47
CA SER A 134 5.77 -16.15 7.25
C SER A 134 6.19 -15.45 8.53
#